data_AF-A0A7K2J251-F1
#
_entry.id   AF-A0A7K2J251-F1
#
_cell.length_a   1.000
_cell.length_b   1.000
_cell.length_c   1.000
_cell.angle_alpha   90.00
_cell.angle_beta   90.00
_cell.angle_gamma   90.00
#
_symmetry.space_group_name_H-M   'P 1'
#
loop_
_entity.id
_entity.type
_entity.pdbx_description
1 polymer ?
#
loop_
_entity_poly.entity_id
_entity_poly.type
_entity_poly.pdbx_seq_one_letter_code
_entity_poly.pdbx_strand_id
1 'polypeptide(L)'
;MLERLLKDHDSNDVFCTPTGGNLRATNFGYRYWRQIADGTKAGEGARPTGDRSPLPAVPAFAGKRLYLVRHSAKAWLDEDGHSRFAVESRMGHEVPGVEGVYSSVTVPMERAIMKSLQDRWESVPVRLGDAIWG
;
A
#
# COMPACT_ATOMS: atom_id res chain seq x y z
N MET A 1 -1.07 15.81 6.02
CA MET A 1 -1.97 14.95 5.21
C MET A 1 -2.80 14.02 6.08
N LEU A 2 -2.19 13.16 6.91
CA LEU A 2 -2.94 12.19 7.75
C LEU A 2 -3.85 12.87 8.79
N GLU A 3 -3.39 13.95 9.43
CA GLU A 3 -4.23 14.75 10.34
C GLU A 3 -5.45 15.37 9.68
N ARG A 4 -5.37 15.69 8.39
CA ARG A 4 -6.52 16.20 7.63
C ARG A 4 -7.55 15.09 7.45
N LEU A 5 -7.11 13.91 6.99
CA LEU A 5 -7.99 12.75 6.81
C LEU A 5 -8.71 12.36 8.10
N LEU A 6 -8.02 12.41 9.26
CA LEU A 6 -8.64 12.17 10.55
C LEU A 6 -9.70 13.19 10.94
N LYS A 7 -9.55 14.46 10.53
CA LYS A 7 -10.53 15.52 10.81
C LYS A 7 -11.76 15.44 9.91
N ASP A 8 -11.68 14.69 8.81
CA ASP A 8 -12.75 14.57 7.83
C ASP A 8 -13.83 13.53 8.25
N HIS A 9 -13.67 12.86 9.40
CA HIS A 9 -14.62 11.88 9.94
C HIS A 9 -14.53 11.71 11.46
N ASP A 10 -15.58 11.18 12.10
CA ASP A 10 -15.64 11.00 13.56
C ASP A 10 -14.89 9.75 14.09
N SER A 11 -14.28 8.95 13.21
CA SER A 11 -13.53 7.75 13.61
C SER A 11 -12.14 8.06 14.14
N ASN A 12 -11.67 7.24 15.09
CA ASN A 12 -10.29 7.28 15.60
C ASN A 12 -9.25 6.70 14.62
N ASP A 13 -9.69 6.06 13.54
CA ASP A 13 -8.83 5.43 12.55
C ASP A 13 -8.67 6.30 11.30
N VAL A 14 -7.43 6.56 10.87
CA VAL A 14 -7.15 7.36 9.64
C VAL A 14 -7.80 6.75 8.39
N PHE A 15 -7.88 5.42 8.34
CA PHE A 15 -8.47 4.68 7.24
C PHE A 15 -9.65 3.86 7.75
N CYS A 16 -10.84 4.30 7.35
CA CYS A 16 -12.10 3.69 7.73
C CYS A 16 -12.71 2.85 6.62
N THR A 17 -13.52 1.87 7.02
CA THR A 17 -14.51 1.24 6.15
C THR A 17 -15.58 2.26 5.76
N PRO A 18 -16.39 2.02 4.71
CA PRO A 18 -17.48 2.93 4.33
C PRO A 18 -18.50 3.23 5.44
N THR A 19 -18.57 2.38 6.47
CA THR A 19 -19.45 2.56 7.63
C THR A 19 -18.71 3.15 8.85
N GLY A 20 -17.52 3.73 8.66
CA GLY A 20 -16.73 4.38 9.72
C GLY A 20 -15.93 3.44 10.63
N GLY A 21 -16.04 2.13 10.47
CA GLY A 21 -15.33 1.15 11.29
C GLY A 21 -13.88 0.91 10.87
N ASN A 22 -13.08 0.27 11.74
CA ASN A 22 -11.66 -0.02 11.50
C ASN A 22 -11.43 -0.98 10.31
N LEU A 23 -10.61 -0.56 9.33
CA LEU A 23 -10.26 -1.39 8.17
C LEU A 23 -9.45 -2.66 8.52
N ARG A 24 -8.61 -2.61 9.56
CA ARG A 24 -7.84 -3.76 10.06
C ARG A 24 -8.72 -4.85 10.67
N ALA A 25 -9.84 -4.47 11.29
CA ALA A 25 -10.80 -5.42 11.85
C ALA A 25 -11.61 -6.16 10.77
N THR A 26 -11.53 -5.72 9.52
CA THR A 26 -12.18 -6.37 8.38
C THR A 26 -11.23 -7.37 7.73
N ASN A 27 -11.77 -8.42 7.10
CA ASN A 27 -11.00 -9.26 6.18
C ASN A 27 -10.65 -8.47 4.90
N PHE A 28 -9.68 -7.56 5.01
CA PHE A 28 -9.30 -6.62 3.96
C PHE A 28 -8.90 -7.32 2.66
N GLY A 29 -8.13 -8.41 2.81
CA GLY A 29 -7.67 -9.24 1.70
C GLY A 29 -8.81 -9.69 0.81
N TYR A 30 -9.87 -10.24 1.40
CA TYR A 30 -11.03 -10.73 0.64
C TYR A 30 -12.01 -9.61 0.26
N ARG A 31 -12.31 -8.71 1.21
CA ARG A 31 -13.38 -7.71 1.06
C ARG A 31 -13.02 -6.54 0.15
N TYR A 32 -11.73 -6.23 0.00
CA TYR A 32 -11.25 -5.09 -0.81
C TYR A 32 -10.18 -5.51 -1.80
N TRP A 33 -9.09 -6.14 -1.35
CA TRP A 33 -7.96 -6.42 -2.23
C TRP A 33 -8.31 -7.34 -3.40
N ARG A 34 -9.04 -8.45 -3.18
CA ARG A 34 -9.44 -9.34 -4.29
C ARG A 34 -10.32 -8.65 -5.32
N GLN A 35 -11.20 -7.75 -4.89
CA GLN A 35 -12.04 -6.96 -5.83
C GLN A 35 -11.19 -6.05 -6.72
N ILE A 36 -10.11 -5.47 -6.17
CA ILE A 36 -9.17 -4.64 -6.93
C ILE A 36 -8.29 -5.50 -7.85
N ALA A 37 -7.75 -6.61 -7.35
CA ALA A 37 -6.83 -7.45 -8.09
C ALA A 37 -7.51 -8.23 -9.23
N ASP A 38 -8.68 -8.81 -8.96
CA ASP A 38 -9.42 -9.65 -9.91
C ASP A 38 -10.43 -8.85 -10.75
N GLY A 39 -10.65 -7.58 -10.42
CA GLY A 39 -11.73 -6.78 -10.97
C GLY A 39 -13.08 -7.13 -10.33
N THR A 40 -14.09 -6.31 -10.60
CA THR A 40 -15.45 -6.49 -10.07
C THR A 40 -16.43 -5.89 -11.06
N LYS A 41 -17.52 -6.61 -11.39
CA LYS A 41 -18.56 -6.04 -12.25
C LYS A 41 -19.44 -5.07 -11.45
N ALA A 42 -20.18 -4.22 -12.15
CA ALA A 42 -21.15 -3.34 -11.52
C ALA A 42 -22.13 -4.15 -10.65
N GLY A 43 -22.32 -3.72 -9.40
CA GLY A 43 -23.22 -4.38 -8.44
C GLY A 43 -22.70 -5.66 -7.79
N GLU A 44 -21.52 -6.17 -8.17
CA GLU A 44 -20.89 -7.32 -7.51
C GLU A 44 -20.03 -6.88 -6.30
N GLY A 45 -19.80 -7.80 -5.34
CA GLY A 45 -18.87 -7.59 -4.21
C GLY A 45 -19.46 -7.81 -2.82
N ALA A 46 -18.59 -7.71 -1.81
CA ALA A 46 -18.87 -8.24 -0.49
C ALA A 46 -19.88 -7.42 0.35
N ARG A 47 -20.28 -6.23 -0.12
CA ARG A 47 -21.47 -5.48 0.31
C ARG A 47 -21.93 -4.62 -0.88
N PRO A 48 -23.08 -4.88 -1.51
CA PRO A 48 -23.64 -4.05 -2.57
C PRO A 48 -24.32 -2.78 -2.01
N THR A 49 -23.75 -2.19 -0.95
CA THR A 49 -24.20 -0.89 -0.44
C THR A 49 -23.54 0.19 -1.29
N GLY A 50 -24.21 0.55 -2.39
CA GLY A 50 -23.82 1.62 -3.31
C GLY A 50 -23.60 1.12 -4.73
N ASP A 51 -23.83 2.01 -5.70
CA ASP A 51 -23.44 1.81 -7.10
C ASP A 51 -21.91 1.79 -7.17
N ARG A 52 -21.35 0.58 -7.21
CA ARG A 52 -19.92 0.40 -7.44
C ARG A 52 -19.70 0.35 -8.94
N SER A 53 -19.01 1.35 -9.46
CA SER A 53 -18.48 1.31 -10.81
C SER A 53 -17.66 0.03 -11.03
N PRO A 54 -17.75 -0.59 -12.21
CA PRO A 54 -16.97 -1.77 -12.51
C PRO A 54 -15.47 -1.45 -12.40
N LEU A 55 -14.72 -2.38 -11.82
CA LEU A 55 -13.26 -2.31 -11.72
C LEU A 55 -12.64 -3.31 -12.70
N PRO A 56 -11.71 -2.88 -13.57
CA PRO A 56 -10.97 -3.81 -14.41
C PRO A 56 -10.06 -4.69 -13.55
N ALA A 57 -9.88 -5.95 -13.98
CA ALA A 57 -8.89 -6.83 -13.38
C ALA A 57 -7.48 -6.27 -13.62
N VAL A 58 -6.55 -6.53 -12.69
CA VAL A 58 -5.14 -6.21 -12.86
C VAL A 58 -4.40 -7.50 -13.19
N PRO A 59 -4.06 -7.78 -14.47
CA PRO A 59 -3.50 -9.08 -14.87
C PRO A 59 -2.23 -9.46 -14.11
N ALA A 60 -1.41 -8.46 -13.77
CA ALA A 60 -0.18 -8.65 -13.00
C ALA A 60 -0.42 -9.23 -11.59
N PHE A 61 -1.64 -9.13 -11.05
CA PHE A 61 -2.07 -9.65 -9.75
C PHE A 61 -2.95 -10.90 -9.81
N ALA A 62 -3.22 -11.44 -11.01
CA ALA A 62 -3.97 -12.69 -11.15
C ALA A 62 -3.33 -13.82 -10.33
N GLY A 63 -4.11 -14.47 -9.47
CA GLY A 63 -3.65 -15.55 -8.57
C GLY A 63 -2.67 -15.13 -7.47
N LYS A 64 -2.30 -13.84 -7.38
CA LYS A 64 -1.31 -13.35 -6.42
C LYS A 64 -1.95 -12.99 -5.08
N ARG A 65 -1.24 -13.31 -4.00
CA ARG A 65 -1.61 -12.94 -2.63
C ARG A 65 -1.22 -11.47 -2.38
N LEU A 66 -2.01 -10.76 -1.58
CA LEU A 66 -1.73 -9.37 -1.16
C LEU A 66 -0.31 -9.21 -0.59
N TYR A 67 0.17 -10.20 0.16
CA TYR A 67 1.51 -10.18 0.75
C TYR A 67 2.64 -10.03 -0.28
N LEU A 68 2.43 -10.40 -1.54
CA LEU A 68 3.42 -10.18 -2.60
C LEU A 68 3.64 -8.69 -2.89
N VAL A 69 2.65 -7.82 -2.64
CA VAL A 69 2.83 -6.36 -2.74
C VAL A 69 3.87 -5.88 -1.75
N ARG A 70 3.91 -6.46 -0.55
CA ARG A 70 4.93 -6.16 0.46
C ARG A 70 6.32 -6.63 0.03
N HIS A 71 6.43 -7.79 -0.62
CA HIS A 71 7.70 -8.23 -1.21
C HIS A 71 8.20 -7.30 -2.31
N SER A 72 7.30 -6.86 -3.21
CA SER A 72 7.65 -5.87 -4.22
C SER A 72 8.12 -4.56 -3.60
N ALA A 73 7.48 -4.11 -2.52
CA ALA A 73 7.91 -2.91 -1.80
C ALA A 73 9.34 -3.05 -1.25
N LYS A 74 9.74 -4.23 -0.74
CA LYS A 74 11.14 -4.46 -0.34
C LYS A 74 12.09 -4.33 -1.53
N ALA A 75 11.78 -5.02 -2.64
CA ALA A 75 12.61 -4.99 -3.84
C ALA A 75 12.80 -3.55 -4.37
N TRP A 76 11.75 -2.72 -4.36
CA TRP A 76 11.86 -1.31 -4.75
C TRP A 76 12.80 -0.51 -3.86
N LEU A 77 12.74 -0.73 -2.54
CA LEU A 77 13.64 -0.03 -1.62
C LEU A 77 15.10 -0.47 -1.79
N ASP A 78 15.32 -1.75 -2.09
CA ASP A 78 16.65 -2.28 -2.40
C ASP A 78 17.17 -1.69 -3.74
N GLU A 79 16.32 -1.62 -4.78
CA GLU A 79 16.63 -0.98 -6.07
C GLU A 79 16.96 0.50 -5.95
N ASP A 80 16.25 1.22 -5.08
CA ASP A 80 16.43 2.65 -4.85
C ASP A 80 17.65 2.96 -3.95
N GLY A 81 18.40 1.92 -3.53
CA GLY A 81 19.69 2.05 -2.84
C GLY A 81 19.61 2.43 -1.37
N HIS A 82 18.48 2.16 -0.70
CA HIS A 82 18.35 2.43 0.74
C HIS A 82 19.21 1.48 1.58
N SER A 83 19.66 1.96 2.74
CA SER A 83 20.38 1.12 3.71
C SER A 83 19.56 -0.13 4.06
N ARG A 84 20.22 -1.30 4.05
CA ARG A 84 19.63 -2.57 4.47
C ARG A 84 18.90 -2.44 5.81
N PHE A 85 19.52 -1.82 6.82
CA PHE A 85 18.91 -1.65 8.12
C PHE A 85 17.57 -0.89 8.05
N ALA A 86 17.49 0.17 7.25
CA ALA A 86 16.27 0.96 7.08
C ALA A 86 15.18 0.18 6.33
N VAL A 87 15.57 -0.61 5.31
CA VAL A 87 14.65 -1.49 4.57
C VAL A 87 14.08 -2.57 5.47
N GLU A 88 14.94 -3.35 6.16
CA GLU A 88 14.51 -4.44 7.04
C GLU A 88 13.69 -3.92 8.22
N SER A 89 14.09 -2.81 8.84
CA SER A 89 13.31 -2.16 9.91
C SER A 89 11.93 -1.69 9.43
N ARG A 90 11.82 -1.13 8.22
CA ARG A 90 10.53 -0.75 7.61
C ARG A 90 9.66 -1.95 7.29
N MET A 91 10.29 -3.07 6.91
CA MET A 91 9.58 -4.34 6.82
C MET A 91 9.17 -4.83 8.22
N GLY A 92 9.76 -4.35 9.32
CA GLY A 92 9.51 -4.92 10.64
C GLY A 92 10.16 -6.29 10.80
N HIS A 93 11.26 -6.51 10.08
CA HIS A 93 12.15 -7.63 10.31
C HIS A 93 13.17 -7.26 11.38
N GLU A 94 13.58 -8.24 12.17
CA GLU A 94 14.70 -8.10 13.08
C GLU A 94 16.01 -8.22 12.29
N VAL A 95 16.93 -7.28 12.48
CA VAL A 95 18.26 -7.33 11.86
C VAL A 95 19.20 -8.05 12.82
N PRO A 96 19.78 -9.20 12.46
CA PRO A 96 20.61 -9.96 13.37
C PRO A 96 21.99 -9.32 13.57
N GLY A 97 22.59 -9.56 14.74
CA GLY A 97 23.97 -9.22 15.05
C GLY A 97 24.20 -7.77 15.50
N VAL A 98 25.47 -7.36 15.48
CA VAL A 98 25.92 -6.03 15.96
C VAL A 98 25.22 -4.89 15.24
N GLU A 99 24.97 -5.04 13.94
CA GLU A 99 24.24 -4.05 13.14
C GLU A 99 22.85 -3.77 13.73
N GLY A 100 22.09 -4.80 14.09
CA GLY A 100 20.77 -4.65 14.69
C GLY A 100 20.77 -3.99 16.07
N VAL A 101 21.83 -4.22 16.85
CA VAL A 101 21.97 -3.69 18.21
C VAL A 101 22.32 -2.20 18.20
N TYR A 102 23.18 -1.77 17.26
CA TYR A 102 23.74 -0.42 17.26
C TYR A 102 23.19 0.50 16.17
N SER A 103 22.35 -0.01 15.28
CA SER A 103 21.72 0.83 14.25
C SER A 103 20.38 1.36 14.73
N SER A 104 20.00 2.51 14.19
CA SER A 104 18.68 3.10 14.40
C SER A 104 18.22 3.76 13.12
N VAL A 105 16.91 3.68 12.85
CA VAL A 105 16.34 4.38 11.70
C VAL A 105 16.33 5.86 12.03
N THR A 106 16.97 6.65 11.18
CA THR A 106 17.04 8.09 11.36
C THR A 106 15.94 8.79 10.54
N VAL A 107 15.51 9.98 10.98
CA VAL A 107 14.53 10.79 10.24
C VAL A 107 14.95 11.05 8.78
N PRO A 108 16.24 11.35 8.47
CA PRO A 108 16.68 11.44 7.08
C PRO A 108 16.49 10.15 6.25
N MET A 109 16.72 8.97 6.83
CA MET A 109 16.49 7.69 6.15
C MET A 109 14.99 7.50 5.82
N GLU A 110 14.10 7.80 6.77
CA GLU A 110 12.66 7.71 6.53
C GLU A 110 12.19 8.68 5.43
N ARG A 111 12.72 9.91 5.45
CA ARG A 111 12.42 10.93 4.43
C ARG A 111 12.94 10.52 3.06
N ALA A 112 14.12 9.91 2.98
CA ALA A 112 14.67 9.39 1.73
C ALA A 112 13.79 8.28 1.15
N ILE A 113 13.36 7.33 1.98
CA ILE A 113 12.40 6.29 1.58
C ILE A 113 11.11 6.92 1.07
N MET A 114 10.51 7.83 1.84
CA MET A 114 9.28 8.53 1.45
C MET A 114 9.44 9.22 0.09
N LYS A 115 10.56 9.92 -0.11
CA LYS A 115 10.83 10.60 -1.38
C LYS A 115 10.94 9.61 -2.54
N SER A 116 11.71 8.53 -2.40
CA SER A 116 11.87 7.54 -3.48
C SER A 116 10.54 6.88 -3.88
N LEU A 117 9.68 6.56 -2.90
CA LEU A 117 8.36 6.01 -3.15
C LEU A 117 7.43 7.04 -3.83
N GLN A 118 7.52 8.32 -3.44
CA GLN A 118 6.78 9.40 -4.09
C GLN A 118 7.24 9.60 -5.54
N ASP A 119 8.55 9.67 -5.79
CA ASP A 119 9.12 9.81 -7.14
C ASP A 119 8.71 8.61 -8.03
N ARG A 120 8.69 7.40 -7.46
CA ARG A 120 8.17 6.20 -8.15
C ARG A 120 6.71 6.33 -8.52
N TRP A 121 5.87 6.81 -7.62
CA TRP A 121 4.45 7.04 -7.87
C TRP A 121 4.21 8.11 -8.93
N GLU A 122 4.86 9.27 -8.82
CA GLU A 122 4.68 10.40 -9.73
C GLU A 122 5.20 10.13 -11.15
N SER A 123 6.12 9.17 -11.30
CA SER A 123 6.58 8.72 -12.60
C SER A 123 5.72 7.62 -13.20
N VAL A 124 4.73 7.06 -12.48
CA VAL A 124 3.80 6.05 -13.03
C VAL A 124 3.11 6.53 -14.31
N PRO A 125 2.54 7.75 -14.40
CA PRO A 125 1.94 8.24 -15.64
C PRO A 125 2.91 8.22 -16.82
N VAL A 126 4.18 8.57 -16.60
CA VAL A 126 5.22 8.51 -17.64
C VAL A 126 5.58 7.05 -18.00
N ARG A 127 5.63 6.16 -17.01
CA ARG A 127 6.00 4.74 -17.19
C ARG A 127 4.90 3.90 -17.83
N LEU A 128 3.63 4.23 -17.58
CA LEU A 128 2.46 3.48 -18.07
C LEU A 128 1.76 4.19 -19.24
N GLY A 129 2.12 5.43 -19.56
CA GLY A 129 1.48 6.25 -20.58
C GLY A 129 0.00 6.54 -20.27
N ASP A 130 -0.73 7.06 -21.26
CA ASP A 130 -2.18 7.28 -21.20
C ASP A 130 -3.01 5.98 -21.08
N ALA A 131 -2.36 4.80 -21.10
CA ALA A 131 -3.04 3.50 -21.20
C ALA A 131 -3.89 3.09 -19.98
N ILE A 132 -3.85 3.87 -18.88
CA ILE A 132 -4.65 3.60 -17.67
C ILE A 132 -5.60 4.77 -17.35
N TRP A 133 -5.36 5.96 -17.89
CA TRP A 133 -6.10 7.19 -17.55
C TRP A 133 -6.75 7.88 -18.76
N GLY A 134 -6.67 7.29 -19.95
CA GLY A 134 -7.37 7.69 -21.18
C GLY A 134 -8.60 6.82 -21.47
#